data_AF-A0A9E3T5L0-F1
#
_entry.id   AF-A0A9E3T5L0-F1
#
_cell.length_a   1.000
_cell.length_b   1.000
_cell.length_c   1.000
_cell.angle_alpha   90.00
_cell.angle_beta   90.00
_cell.angle_gamma   90.00
#
_symmetry.space_group_name_H-M   'P 1'
#
loop_
_entity.id
_entity.type
_entity.pdbx_description
1 polymer ?
#
loop_
_entity_poly.entity_id
_entity_poly.type
_entity_poly.pdbx_seq_one_letter_code
_entity_poly.pdbx_strand_id
1 'polypeptide(L)' 'AASGTQQVVALNEAEALGILAKLDPPGAQGEDRLRAVFRIDDRRRLRVTVSDALTSQILLDNAIVATLR' A
#
# COMPACT_ATOMS: atom_id res chain seq x y z
N ALA A 1 -17.22 -22.71 -8.48
CA ALA A 1 -16.01 -21.88 -8.56
C ALA A 1 -16.44 -20.42 -8.48
N ALA A 2 -16.14 -19.73 -7.36
CA ALA A 2 -16.51 -18.32 -7.22
C ALA A 2 -15.33 -17.46 -7.67
N SER A 3 -15.39 -16.97 -8.90
CA SER A 3 -14.48 -15.95 -9.42
C SER A 3 -14.84 -14.63 -8.74
N GLY A 4 -14.09 -14.27 -7.70
CA GLY A 4 -14.20 -12.95 -7.07
C GLY A 4 -13.76 -11.90 -8.09
N THR A 5 -14.69 -11.05 -8.53
CA THR A 5 -14.38 -9.87 -9.33
C THR A 5 -13.55 -8.91 -8.48
N GLN A 6 -12.23 -8.97 -8.63
CA GLN A 6 -11.34 -7.93 -8.10
C GLN A 6 -11.69 -6.65 -8.87
N GLN A 7 -12.34 -5.71 -8.18
CA GLN A 7 -12.67 -4.41 -8.75
C GLN A 7 -11.36 -3.64 -8.96
N VAL A 8 -10.97 -3.47 -10.22
CA VAL A 8 -9.80 -2.68 -10.61
C VAL A 8 -10.24 -1.23 -10.69
N VAL A 9 -9.86 -0.42 -9.71
CA VAL A 9 -10.07 1.03 -9.74
C VAL A 9 -8.91 1.65 -10.49
N ALA A 10 -9.21 2.44 -11.51
CA ALA A 10 -8.18 3.08 -12.31
C ALA A 10 -7.51 4.20 -11.49
N LEU A 11 -6.18 4.22 -11.44
CA LEU A 11 -5.41 5.14 -10.59
C LEU A 11 -5.61 6.63 -10.92
N ASN A 12 -6.20 6.93 -12.09
CA ASN A 12 -6.52 8.26 -12.59
C ASN A 12 -7.93 8.75 -12.24
N GLU A 13 -8.75 7.94 -11.55
CA GLU A 13 -10.07 8.38 -11.07
C GLU A 13 -9.94 9.25 -9.82
N ALA A 14 -10.76 10.31 -9.73
CA ALA A 14 -10.69 11.30 -8.66
C ALA A 14 -10.90 10.70 -7.25
N GLU A 15 -11.67 9.62 -7.13
CA GLU A 15 -11.82 8.86 -5.87
C GLU A 15 -10.54 8.13 -5.46
N ALA A 16 -9.68 7.72 -6.41
CA ALA A 16 -8.41 7.08 -6.11
C ALA A 16 -7.40 8.04 -5.47
N LEU A 17 -7.51 9.36 -5.73
CA LEU A 17 -6.61 10.38 -5.21
C LEU A 17 -6.70 10.55 -3.67
N GLY A 18 -7.84 10.19 -3.06
CA GLY A 18 -7.98 10.16 -1.60
C GLY A 18 -7.39 8.91 -0.94
N ILE A 19 -7.18 7.85 -1.73
CA ILE A 19 -6.67 6.55 -1.30
C ILE A 19 -5.14 6.49 -1.41
N LEU A 20 -4.55 7.31 -2.28
CA LEU A 20 -3.12 7.39 -2.51
C LEU A 20 -2.44 8.22 -1.42
N ALA A 21 -1.58 7.58 -0.62
CA ALA A 21 -0.77 8.28 0.36
C ALA A 21 0.13 9.32 -0.31
N LYS A 22 0.15 10.55 0.23
CA LYS A 22 0.95 11.66 -0.30
C LYS A 22 2.33 11.69 0.33
N LEU A 23 3.34 11.86 -0.51
CA LEU A 23 4.70 12.17 -0.09
C LEU A 23 4.84 13.69 0.04
N ASP A 24 5.28 14.16 1.20
CA ASP A 24 5.60 15.56 1.44
C ASP A 24 6.99 15.66 2.12
N PRO A 25 8.04 16.11 1.40
CA PRO A 25 8.03 16.62 0.02
C PRO A 25 7.77 15.51 -1.04
N PRO A 26 7.39 15.89 -2.28
CA PRO A 26 7.28 14.95 -3.39
C PRO A 26 8.59 14.21 -3.64
N GLY A 27 8.52 12.92 -3.99
CA GLY A 27 9.70 12.12 -4.32
C GLY A 27 10.29 12.44 -5.69
N ALA A 28 11.60 12.17 -5.86
CA ALA A 28 12.29 12.24 -7.14
C ALA A 28 12.59 10.84 -7.72
N GLN A 29 12.79 10.77 -9.03
CA GLN A 29 13.19 9.51 -9.68
C GLN A 29 14.57 9.06 -9.19
N GLY A 30 14.68 7.77 -8.84
CA GLY A 30 15.93 7.19 -8.33
C GLY A 30 16.16 7.38 -6.83
N GLU A 31 15.22 8.01 -6.12
CA GLU A 31 15.29 8.18 -4.67
C GLU A 31 14.48 7.09 -3.94
N ASP A 32 15.12 6.38 -3.02
CA ASP A 32 14.45 5.39 -2.16
C ASP A 32 13.62 6.10 -1.08
N ARG A 33 12.35 6.36 -1.40
CA ARG A 33 11.41 7.06 -0.51
C ARG A 33 10.50 6.13 0.28
N LEU A 34 10.22 4.93 -0.22
CA LEU A 34 9.22 4.04 0.37
C LEU A 34 9.87 2.82 1.00
N ARG A 35 9.59 2.60 2.28
CA ARG A 35 9.92 1.36 2.97
C ARG A 35 8.64 0.56 3.19
N ALA A 36 8.61 -0.67 2.67
CA ALA A 36 7.53 -1.61 2.90
C ALA A 36 7.98 -2.75 3.82
N VAL A 37 7.28 -2.92 4.94
CA VAL A 37 7.49 -4.03 5.86
C VAL A 37 6.33 -5.00 5.71
N PHE A 38 6.65 -6.24 5.35
CA PHE A 38 5.69 -7.31 5.18
C PHE A 38 5.67 -8.22 6.41
N ARG A 39 4.48 -8.66 6.79
CA ARG A 39 4.28 -9.69 7.83
C ARG A 39 3.12 -10.60 7.47
N ILE A 40 3.19 -11.85 7.92
CA ILE A 40 2.07 -12.78 7.84
C ILE A 40 1.38 -12.76 9.20
N ASP A 41 0.06 -12.56 9.22
CA ASP A 41 -0.73 -12.66 10.45
C ASP A 41 -1.22 -14.08 10.76
N ASP A 42 -1.84 -14.24 11.93
CA ASP A 42 -2.42 -15.49 12.44
C ASP A 42 -3.46 -16.13 11.50
N ARG A 43 -4.06 -15.33 10.61
CA ARG A 43 -5.06 -15.78 9.62
C ARG A 43 -4.46 -16.05 8.25
N ARG A 44 -3.14 -16.18 8.15
CA ARG A 44 -2.39 -16.38 6.90
C ARG A 44 -2.64 -15.24 5.90
N ARG A 45 -2.77 -14.00 6.39
CA ARG A 45 -2.87 -12.82 5.51
C ARG A 45 -1.52 -12.13 5.44
N LEU A 46 -1.08 -11.83 4.22
CA LEU A 46 0.05 -10.96 3.99
C LEU A 46 -0.40 -9.52 4.27
N ARG A 47 0.28 -8.88 5.22
CA ARG A 47 0.04 -7.49 5.60
C ARG A 47 1.25 -6.65 5.27
N VAL A 48 1.03 -5.40 4.90
CA VAL A 48 2.08 -4.43 4.62
C VAL A 48 1.91 -3.20 5.50
N THR A 49 3.02 -2.69 6.02
CA THR A 49 3.12 -1.32 6.54
C THR A 49 4.08 -0.56 5.63
N VAL A 50 3.65 0.58 5.11
CA VAL A 50 4.47 1.43 4.24
C VAL A 50 4.78 2.72 4.97
N SER A 51 6.05 3.07 5.03
CA SER A 51 6.52 4.34 5.60
C SER A 51 7.36 5.11 4.59
N ASP A 52 7.32 6.43 4.69
CA ASP A 52 8.28 7.32 4.06
C ASP A 52 9.63 7.20 4.77
N ALA A 53 10.69 6.85 4.05
CA ALA A 53 12.03 6.68 4.60
C ALA A 53 12.67 8.01 5.00
N LEU A 54 12.29 9.14 4.39
CA LEU A 54 12.85 10.45 4.70
C LEU A 54 12.22 11.02 5.98
N THR A 55 10.90 10.97 6.08
CA THR A 55 10.15 11.60 7.20
C THR A 55 9.82 10.61 8.31
N SER A 56 10.02 9.31 8.08
CA SER A 56 9.54 8.22 8.95
C SER A 56 8.02 8.20 9.14
N GLN A 57 7.25 8.92 8.31
CA GLN A 57 5.79 8.92 8.38
C GLN A 57 5.23 7.58 7.91
N ILE A 58 4.28 7.03 8.65
CA ILE A 58 3.50 5.87 8.18
C ILE A 58 2.47 6.36 7.17
N LEU A 59 2.58 5.85 5.95
CA LEU A 59 1.73 6.16 4.81
C LEU A 59 0.57 5.17 4.67
N LEU A 60 0.83 3.91 5.04
CA LEU A 60 -0.16 2.84 5.08
C LEU A 60 0.13 1.95 6.27
N ASP A 61 -0.80 1.87 7.21
CA ASP A 61 -0.62 1.06 8.40
C ASP A 61 -1.27 -0.32 8.26
N ASN A 62 -0.44 -1.36 8.33
CA ASN A 62 -0.87 -2.74 8.53
C ASN A 62 -2.01 -3.24 7.60
N ALA A 63 -2.01 -2.81 6.35
CA ALA A 63 -3.04 -3.14 5.36
C ALA A 63 -2.92 -4.59 4.87
N ILE A 64 -4.06 -5.25 4.60
CA ILE A 64 -4.10 -6.59 4.02
C ILE A 64 -3.91 -6.48 2.51
N VAL A 65 -2.91 -7.16 1.96
CA VAL A 65 -2.64 -7.17 0.52
C VAL A 65 -2.91 -8.52 -0.14
N ALA A 66 -2.90 -9.61 0.63
CA ALA A 66 -3.28 -10.94 0.15
C ALA A 66 -3.73 -11.86 1.28
N THR A 67 -4.52 -12.88 0.93
CA THR A 67 -4.77 -14.04 1.78
C THR A 67 -4.04 -15.24 1.18
N LEU A 68 -3.19 -15.89 1.96
CA LEU A 68 -2.40 -17.05 1.55
C LEU A 68 -3.25 -18.32 1.73
N ARG A 69 -3.30 -19.17 0.70
CA ARG A 69 -4.10 -20.40 0.66
C ARG A 69 -3.21 -21.63 0.72
#